data_AF-A0A5D2IJU7-F1
#
_entry.id   AF-A0A5D2IJU7-F1
#
_cell.length_a   1.000
_cell.length_b   1.000
_cell.length_c   1.000
_cell.angle_alpha   90.00
_cell.angle_beta   90.00
_cell.angle_gamma   90.00
#
_symmetry.space_group_name_H-M   'P 1'
#
loop_
_entity.id
_entity.type
_entity.pdbx_description
1 polymer ?
#
loop_
_entity_poly.entity_id
_entity_poly.type
_entity_poly.pdbx_seq_one_letter_code
_entity_poly.pdbx_strand_id
1 'polypeptide(L)' 'MEDLTEVITSAEFHPTHCNMLAYSSSKGSIRFTDLRQSALCDSHAKLQVFYRF' A
#
# COMPACT_ATOMS: atom_id res chain seq x y z
N MET A 1 16.13 -4.42 16.64
CA MET A 1 15.43 -4.35 15.34
C MET A 1 14.44 -5.49 15.35
N GLU A 2 13.38 -5.31 16.12
CA GLU A 2 12.39 -6.35 16.46
C GLU A 2 11.36 -6.43 15.33
N ASP A 3 11.13 -7.67 14.86
CA ASP A 3 10.00 -8.16 14.07
C ASP A 3 9.23 -7.15 13.20
N LEU A 4 9.90 -6.62 12.17
CA LEU A 4 9.24 -5.90 11.09
C LEU A 4 8.46 -6.91 10.22
N THR A 5 7.22 -7.21 10.61
CA THR A 5 6.41 -8.27 9.99
C THR A 5 6.08 -8.04 8.51
N GLU A 6 6.18 -6.81 8.02
CA GLU A 6 5.90 -6.41 6.64
C GLU A 6 6.64 -5.09 6.36
N VAL A 7 7.26 -4.95 5.18
CA VAL A 7 7.92 -3.71 4.75
C VAL A 7 7.34 -3.23 3.44
N ILE A 8 7.22 -1.90 3.28
CA ILE A 8 6.82 -1.29 2.01
C ILE A 8 8.02 -1.38 1.06
N THR A 9 7.81 -1.98 -0.10
CA THR A 9 8.85 -2.18 -1.13
C THR A 9 8.78 -1.15 -2.24
N SER A 10 7.59 -0.60 -2.51
CA SER A 10 7.39 0.46 -3.50
C SER A 10 6.17 1.31 -3.12
N ALA A 11 6.17 2.59 -3.46
CA ALA A 11 5.05 3.49 -3.23
C ALA A 11 5.00 4.55 -4.34
N GLU A 12 3.84 4.75 -4.94
CA GLU A 12 3.62 5.72 -6.02
C GLU A 12 2.30 6.46 -5.86
N PHE A 13 2.30 7.74 -6.20
CA PHE A 13 1.10 8.57 -6.25
C PHE A 13 0.39 8.45 -7.59
N HIS A 14 -0.93 8.64 -7.57
CA HIS A 14 -1.70 8.73 -8.80
C HIS A 14 -1.26 9.97 -9.62
N PRO A 15 -1.07 9.84 -10.94
CA PRO A 15 -0.53 10.92 -11.78
C PRO A 15 -1.37 12.19 -11.81
N THR A 16 -2.67 12.10 -11.50
CA THR A 16 -3.61 13.23 -11.48
C THR A 16 -4.17 13.55 -10.10
N HIS A 17 -4.10 12.61 -9.15
CA HIS A 17 -4.79 12.73 -7.85
C HIS A 17 -3.76 12.62 -6.72
N CYS A 18 -3.35 13.78 -6.17
CA CYS A 18 -2.31 13.88 -5.16
C CYS A 18 -2.66 13.24 -3.81
N ASN A 19 -3.94 12.94 -3.58
CA ASN A 19 -4.42 12.28 -2.37
C ASN A 19 -4.38 10.75 -2.47
N MET A 20 -4.10 10.20 -3.65
CA MET A 20 -4.26 8.78 -3.92
C MET A 20 -2.89 8.11 -4.02
N LEU A 21 -2.64 7.18 -3.10
CA LEU A 21 -1.36 6.51 -2.92
C LEU A 21 -1.54 5.00 -3.11
N ALA A 22 -0.72 4.40 -3.97
CA ALA A 22 -0.58 2.96 -4.10
C ALA A 22 0.77 2.53 -3.51
N TYR A 23 0.80 1.43 -2.76
CA TYR A 23 2.05 0.86 -2.29
C TYR A 23 2.05 -0.67 -2.33
N SER A 24 3.22 -1.24 -2.58
CA SER A 24 3.49 -2.68 -2.54
C SER A 24 4.23 -3.03 -1.25
N SER A 25 3.97 -4.22 -0.73
CA SER A 25 4.67 -4.72 0.45
C SER A 25 5.46 -6.00 0.15
N SER A 26 6.45 -6.30 0.99
CA SER A 26 7.27 -7.50 0.93
C SER A 26 6.48 -8.81 1.01
N LYS A 27 5.19 -8.77 1.36
CA LYS A 27 4.27 -9.93 1.32
C LYS A 27 3.55 -10.10 -0.01
N GLY A 28 3.85 -9.30 -1.03
CA GLY A 28 3.17 -9.36 -2.33
C GLY A 28 1.75 -8.79 -2.32
N SER A 29 1.40 -7.99 -1.31
CA SER A 29 0.14 -7.23 -1.32
C SER A 29 0.34 -5.85 -1.92
N ILE A 30 -0.61 -5.43 -2.76
CA ILE A 30 -0.74 -4.06 -3.22
C ILE A 30 -1.91 -3.44 -2.46
N ARG A 31 -1.68 -2.24 -1.94
CA ARG A 31 -2.67 -1.50 -1.16
C ARG A 31 -2.87 -0.13 -1.78
N PHE A 32 -4.12 0.28 -1.83
CA PHE A 32 -4.53 1.57 -2.36
C PHE A 32 -5.26 2.37 -1.29
N THR A 33 -4.84 3.61 -1.09
CA THR A 33 -5.38 4.48 -0.03
C THR A 33 -5.61 5.91 -0.52
N ASP A 34 -6.65 6.54 0.03
CA ASP A 34 -6.94 7.96 -0.14
C ASP A 34 -6.60 8.71 1.15
N LEU A 35 -5.55 9.54 1.09
CA LEU A 35 -5.01 10.33 2.20
C LEU A 35 -5.98 11.39 2.73
N ARG A 36 -7.08 11.70 2.01
CA ARG A 36 -8.11 12.64 2.48
C ARG A 36 -9.20 11.98 3.31
N GLN A 37 -9.41 10.67 3.18
CA GLN A 37 -10.49 9.99 3.92
C GLN A 37 -10.20 9.89 5.42
N SER A 38 -8.94 9.75 5.82
CA SER A 38 -8.55 9.67 7.22
C SER A 38 -7.09 10.08 7.42
N ALA A 39 -6.79 10.68 8.57
CA ALA A 39 -5.41 10.98 8.96
C ALA A 39 -4.58 9.70 9.16
N LEU A 40 -5.24 8.59 9.52
CA LEU A 40 -4.67 7.26 9.58
C LEU A 40 -5.33 6.39 8.49
N CYS A 41 -4.54 5.95 7.53
CA CYS A 41 -4.98 5.24 6.33
C CYS A 41 -5.32 3.77 6.62
N ASP A 42 -6.17 3.53 7.61
CA ASP A 42 -6.45 2.20 8.17
C ASP A 42 -7.40 1.39 7.28
N SER A 43 -8.15 2.08 6.44
CA SER A 43 -9.04 1.51 5.42
C SER A 43 -8.32 1.51 4.06
N HIS A 44 -7.75 0.38 3.67
CA HIS A 44 -7.15 0.20 2.34
C HIS A 44 -7.81 -0.97 1.60
N ALA A 45 -7.96 -0.81 0.28
CA ALA A 45 -8.30 -1.94 -0.57
C ALA A 45 -7.08 -2.87 -0.63
N LYS A 46 -7.21 -4.11 -0.13
CA LYS A 46 -6.14 -5.11 -0.15
C LYS A 46 -6.26 -5.96 -1.41
N LEU A 47 -5.32 -5.83 -2.33
CA LEU A 47 -5.21 -6.68 -3.51
C LEU A 47 -3.99 -7.59 -3.32
N GLN A 48 -4.23 -8.87 -3.01
CA GLN A 48 -3.16 -9.84 -2.77
C GLN A 48 -2.79 -10.52 -4.08
N VAL A 49 -1.67 -10.12 -4.68
CA VAL A 49 -1.19 -10.67 -5.95
C VAL A 49 -0.22 -11.81 -5.62
N PHE A 50 -0.70 -13.04 -5.68
CA PHE A 50 0.18 -14.21 -5.65
C PHE A 50 0.87 -14.33 -7.02
N TYR A 51 2.11 -13.82 -7.13
CA TYR A 51 3.00 -14.25 -8.20
C TYR A 51 3.37 -15.71 -7.93
N ARG A 52 2.64 -16.61 -8.60
CA ARG A 52 2.96 -18.04 -8.68
C ARG A 52 3.99 -18.20 -9.80
N PHE A 53 5.27 -18.22 -9.44
CA PHE A 53 6.32 -18.81 -10.28
C PHE A 53 6.52 -20.26 -9.85
#